data_AF-A0A8J8MA35-F1
#
_entry.id   AF-A0A8J8MA35-F1
#
_cell.length_a   1.000
_cell.length_b   1.000
_cell.length_c   1.000
_cell.angle_alpha   90.00
_cell.angle_beta   90.00
_cell.angle_gamma   90.00
#
_symmetry.space_group_name_H-M   'P 1'
#
loop_
_entity.id
_entity.type
_entity.pdbx_description
1 polymer ?
#
loop_
_entity_poly.entity_id
_entity_poly.type
_entity_poly.pdbx_seq_one_letter_code
_entity_poly.pdbx_strand_id
1 'polypeptide(L)'
;MSDFFNRIIGLFLVFILLVIAPLIIQSLSRDLTIKRSILNEMTNFVDKVTDTGHISDLDKTDFYVGCSSYGAVVDIKIKRYMRIVNPDGNGSTYCTYVLTDKITDWDQGDIIEVDVQAIDHTTAQKLAVYFNKVSTPKLDFQLAGMIR
;
A
#
# COMPACT_ATOMS: atom_id res chain seq x y z
N MET A 1 -25.61 -44.14 21.49
CA MET A 1 -26.19 -42.85 21.04
C MET A 1 -25.15 -41.73 21.07
N SER A 2 -24.36 -41.57 22.15
CA SER A 2 -23.29 -40.57 22.23
C SER A 2 -22.18 -40.75 21.18
N ASP A 3 -21.74 -41.99 20.91
CA ASP A 3 -20.68 -42.25 19.91
C ASP A 3 -21.08 -41.91 18.46
N PHE A 4 -22.36 -42.07 18.12
CA PHE A 4 -22.87 -41.73 16.80
C PHE A 4 -22.92 -40.21 16.60
N PHE A 5 -23.37 -39.48 17.63
CA PHE A 5 -23.34 -38.03 17.65
C PHE A 5 -21.92 -37.47 17.62
N ASN A 6 -20.99 -38.01 18.41
CA ASN A 6 -19.59 -37.60 18.39
C ASN A 6 -18.92 -37.86 17.03
N ARG A 7 -19.23 -38.98 16.36
CA ARG A 7 -18.72 -39.23 14.99
C ARG A 7 -19.24 -38.24 13.97
N ILE A 8 -20.53 -37.89 14.03
CA ILE A 8 -21.12 -36.91 13.11
C ILE A 8 -20.51 -35.53 13.33
N ILE A 9 -20.36 -35.10 14.58
CA ILE A 9 -19.74 -33.82 14.93
C ILE A 9 -18.27 -33.81 14.51
N GLY A 10 -17.53 -34.89 14.75
CA GLY A 10 -16.13 -35.04 14.34
C GLY A 10 -15.96 -34.96 12.82
N LEU A 11 -16.82 -35.62 12.05
CA LEU A 11 -16.82 -35.55 10.59
C LEU A 11 -17.07 -34.12 10.10
N PHE A 12 -18.05 -33.44 10.70
CA PHE A 12 -18.38 -32.05 10.36
C PHE A 12 -17.22 -31.11 10.68
N LEU A 13 -16.55 -31.30 11.82
CA LEU A 13 -15.43 -30.47 12.25
C LEU A 13 -14.20 -30.67 11.35
N VAL A 14 -13.90 -31.92 10.96
CA VAL A 14 -12.85 -32.21 9.98
C VAL A 14 -13.17 -31.57 8.64
N PHE A 15 -14.41 -31.64 8.17
CA PHE A 15 -14.84 -31.02 6.92
C PHE A 15 -14.68 -29.50 6.94
N ILE A 16 -15.09 -28.84 8.04
CA ILE A 16 -14.91 -27.40 8.25
C ILE A 16 -13.43 -27.04 8.19
N LEU A 17 -12.55 -27.78 8.89
CA LEU A 17 -11.11 -27.52 8.88
C LEU A 17 -10.49 -27.69 7.48
N LEU A 18 -10.88 -28.73 6.76
CA LEU A 18 -10.33 -29.05 5.43
C LEU A 18 -10.77 -28.05 4.36
N VAL A 19 -11.93 -27.40 4.52
CA VAL A 19 -12.44 -26.39 3.58
C VAL A 19 -12.00 -24.98 3.98
N ILE A 20 -12.10 -24.62 5.26
CA ILE A 20 -11.84 -23.26 5.72
C ILE A 20 -10.34 -22.94 5.74
N ALA A 21 -9.49 -23.88 6.17
CA ALA A 21 -8.04 -23.65 6.25
C ALA A 21 -7.40 -23.29 4.89
N PRO A 22 -7.60 -24.05 3.79
CA PRO A 22 -7.03 -23.68 2.50
C PRO A 22 -7.63 -22.39 1.94
N LEU A 23 -8.91 -22.10 2.22
CA LEU A 23 -9.55 -20.85 1.79
C LEU A 23 -8.88 -19.63 2.45
N ILE A 24 -8.55 -19.72 3.74
CA ILE A 24 -7.82 -18.66 4.46
C ILE A 24 -6.39 -18.51 3.90
N ILE A 25 -5.68 -19.61 3.69
CA ILE A 25 -4.30 -19.57 3.18
C ILE A 25 -4.25 -18.94 1.78
N GLN A 26 -5.16 -19.34 0.90
CA GLN A 26 -5.26 -18.79 -0.45
C GLN A 26 -5.60 -17.30 -0.43
N SER A 27 -6.53 -16.91 0.45
CA SER A 27 -6.92 -15.53 0.71
C SER A 27 -5.73 -14.67 1.17
N LEU A 28 -4.96 -15.14 2.16
CA LEU A 28 -3.78 -14.45 2.66
C LEU A 28 -2.69 -14.33 1.59
N SER A 29 -2.45 -15.40 0.82
CA SER A 29 -1.48 -15.39 -0.27
C SER A 29 -1.85 -14.36 -1.34
N ARG A 30 -3.14 -14.25 -1.69
CA ARG A 30 -3.62 -13.24 -2.64
C ARG A 30 -3.39 -11.81 -2.13
N ASP A 31 -3.71 -11.55 -0.87
CA ASP A 31 -3.46 -10.24 -0.25
C ASP A 31 -1.97 -9.85 -0.26
N LEU A 32 -1.07 -10.82 0.01
CA LEU A 32 0.37 -10.58 -0.04
C LEU A 32 0.85 -10.27 -1.46
N THR A 33 0.30 -10.94 -2.46
CA THR A 33 0.60 -10.65 -3.88
C THR A 33 0.14 -9.24 -4.24
N ILE A 34 -1.09 -8.86 -3.86
CA ILE A 34 -1.62 -7.50 -4.10
C ILE A 34 -0.71 -6.44 -3.46
N LYS A 35 -0.31 -6.65 -2.19
CA LYS A 35 0.61 -5.76 -1.47
C LYS A 35 1.93 -5.58 -2.21
N ARG A 36 2.52 -6.69 -2.68
CA ARG A 36 3.78 -6.65 -3.44
C ARG A 36 3.63 -5.95 -4.78
N SER A 37 2.54 -6.20 -5.50
CA SER A 37 2.26 -5.54 -6.77
C SER A 37 2.11 -4.02 -6.61
N ILE A 38 1.37 -3.56 -5.60
CA ILE A 38 1.21 -2.13 -5.31
C ILE A 38 2.56 -1.50 -4.93
N LEU A 39 3.35 -2.17 -4.08
CA LEU A 39 4.69 -1.68 -3.73
C LEU A 39 5.60 -1.55 -4.95
N ASN A 40 5.59 -2.52 -5.85
CA ASN A 40 6.37 -2.45 -7.07
C ASN A 40 5.91 -1.30 -7.97
N GLU A 41 4.60 -1.08 -8.09
CA GLU A 41 4.04 0.05 -8.84
C GLU A 41 4.47 1.40 -8.24
N MET A 42 4.42 1.52 -6.91
CA MET A 42 4.88 2.71 -6.20
C MET A 42 6.38 2.95 -6.41
N THR A 43 7.22 1.91 -6.32
CA THR A 43 8.65 2.04 -6.57
C THR A 43 8.92 2.48 -8.01
N ASN A 44 8.28 1.86 -9.00
CA ASN A 44 8.44 2.25 -10.40
C ASN A 44 8.01 3.69 -10.64
N PHE A 45 6.92 4.14 -10.01
CA PHE A 45 6.47 5.52 -10.10
C PHE A 45 7.48 6.48 -9.46
N VAL A 46 7.90 6.22 -8.22
CA VAL A 46 8.89 7.06 -7.51
C VAL A 46 10.21 7.13 -8.28
N ASP A 47 10.70 6.02 -8.83
CA ASP A 47 11.93 5.99 -9.62
C ASP A 47 11.77 6.79 -10.91
N LYS A 48 10.64 6.64 -11.62
CA LYS A 48 10.35 7.43 -12.81
C LYS A 48 10.36 8.92 -12.51
N VAL A 49 9.69 9.36 -11.45
CA VAL A 49 9.67 10.77 -11.05
C VAL A 49 11.06 11.26 -10.64
N THR A 50 11.80 10.43 -9.90
CA THR A 50 13.16 10.74 -9.44
C THR A 50 14.13 10.97 -10.61
N ASP A 51 14.00 10.19 -11.68
CA ASP A 51 14.88 10.26 -12.85
C ASP A 51 14.45 11.34 -13.88
N THR A 52 13.15 11.61 -14.01
CA THR A 52 12.65 12.58 -15.00
C THR A 52 12.46 13.99 -14.45
N GLY A 53 12.29 14.15 -13.13
CA GLY A 53 12.04 15.44 -12.48
C GLY A 53 10.69 16.08 -12.84
N HIS A 54 9.83 15.40 -13.59
CA HIS A 54 8.55 15.90 -14.06
C HIS A 54 7.48 14.82 -14.00
N ILE A 55 6.24 15.21 -13.68
CA ILE A 55 5.09 14.31 -13.65
C ILE A 55 4.04 14.79 -14.65
N SER A 56 3.79 13.98 -15.69
CA SER A 56 2.66 14.18 -16.59
C SER A 56 1.35 13.72 -15.94
N ASP A 57 0.22 14.32 -16.32
CA ASP A 57 -1.09 13.87 -15.87
C ASP A 57 -1.44 12.46 -16.38
N LEU A 58 -0.85 12.04 -17.51
CA LEU A 58 -0.91 10.66 -17.98
C LEU A 58 -0.22 9.70 -17.01
N ASP A 59 0.96 10.07 -16.49
CA ASP A 59 1.72 9.23 -15.55
C ASP A 59 0.98 9.05 -14.22
N LYS A 60 0.31 10.11 -13.74
CA LYS A 60 -0.55 10.03 -12.55
C LYS A 60 -1.74 9.10 -12.81
N THR A 61 -2.38 9.24 -13.97
CA THR A 61 -3.54 8.41 -14.34
C THR A 61 -3.15 6.95 -14.45
N ASP A 62 -2.04 6.64 -15.12
CA ASP A 62 -1.51 5.28 -15.25
C ASP A 62 -1.17 4.69 -13.89
N PHE A 63 -0.57 5.47 -12.98
CA PHE A 63 -0.31 5.04 -11.62
C PHE A 63 -1.60 4.76 -10.83
N TYR A 64 -2.59 5.65 -10.88
CA TYR A 64 -3.87 5.47 -10.20
C TYR A 64 -4.63 4.23 -10.73
N VAL A 65 -4.64 4.03 -12.05
CA VAL A 65 -5.26 2.88 -12.70
C VAL A 65 -4.50 1.60 -12.37
N GLY A 66 -3.16 1.64 -12.41
CA GLY A 66 -2.28 0.52 -12.06
C GLY A 66 -2.54 0.01 -10.66
N CYS A 67 -2.50 0.89 -9.66
CA CYS A 67 -2.79 0.54 -8.27
C CYS A 67 -4.23 0.02 -8.07
N SER A 68 -5.22 0.61 -8.75
CA SER A 68 -6.62 0.18 -8.67
C SER A 68 -6.87 -1.17 -9.35
N SER A 69 -6.07 -1.53 -10.38
CA SER A 69 -6.23 -2.76 -11.16
C SER A 69 -5.96 -4.04 -10.35
N TYR A 70 -5.15 -3.94 -9.28
CA TYR A 70 -4.81 -5.09 -8.44
C TYR A 70 -5.96 -5.53 -7.50
N GLY A 71 -7.10 -4.84 -7.53
CA GLY A 71 -8.33 -5.24 -6.85
C GLY A 71 -8.45 -4.77 -5.40
N ALA A 72 -7.58 -3.88 -4.96
CA ALA A 72 -7.73 -3.13 -3.72
C ALA A 72 -8.20 -1.70 -4.05
N VAL A 73 -9.23 -1.22 -3.36
CA VAL A 73 -9.65 0.19 -3.45
C VAL A 73 -8.69 0.99 -2.57
N VAL A 74 -7.81 1.76 -3.22
CA VAL A 74 -6.75 2.52 -2.56
C VAL A 74 -6.94 4.02 -2.78
N ASP A 75 -6.74 4.79 -1.71
CA ASP A 75 -6.56 6.23 -1.74
C ASP A 75 -5.07 6.53 -1.87
N ILE A 76 -4.70 7.40 -2.80
CA ILE A 76 -3.31 7.64 -3.20
C ILE A 76 -3.02 9.13 -3.08
N LYS A 77 -2.07 9.47 -2.20
CA LYS A 77 -1.64 10.85 -1.94
C LYS A 77 -0.19 11.01 -2.38
N ILE A 78 0.03 11.95 -3.29
CA ILE A 78 1.36 12.34 -3.77
C ILE A 78 1.70 13.68 -3.13
N LYS A 79 2.79 13.75 -2.38
CA LYS A 79 3.28 14.97 -1.73
C LYS A 79 4.65 15.33 -2.31
N ARG A 80 4.86 16.63 -2.51
CA ARG A 80 6.17 17.21 -2.83
C ARG A 80 6.71 17.96 -1.63
N TYR A 81 7.96 17.68 -1.27
CA TYR A 81 8.72 18.48 -0.33
C TYR A 81 9.86 19.18 -1.05
N MET A 82 9.74 20.50 -1.16
CA MET A 82 10.73 21.35 -1.80
C MET A 82 11.89 21.64 -0.85
N ARG A 83 13.13 21.52 -1.33
CA ARG A 83 14.32 21.87 -0.54
C ARG A 83 14.55 23.37 -0.58
N ILE A 84 14.47 24.02 0.58
CA ILE A 84 14.78 25.45 0.76
C ILE A 84 16.06 25.56 1.57
N VAL A 85 17.04 26.29 1.04
CA VAL A 85 18.29 26.61 1.75
C VAL A 85 18.12 27.98 2.40
N ASN A 86 17.91 27.99 3.71
CA ASN A 86 17.80 29.24 4.46
C ASN A 86 19.18 29.61 5.05
N PRO A 87 19.65 30.86 4.86
CA PRO A 87 20.85 31.34 5.52
C PRO A 87 20.55 31.51 7.01
N ASP A 88 21.32 30.83 7.86
CA ASP A 88 21.38 31.16 9.28
C ASP A 88 22.20 32.45 9.42
N GLY A 89 21.71 33.38 10.24
CA GLY A 89 22.34 34.68 10.50
C GLY A 89 23.75 34.60 11.10
N ASN A 90 24.30 33.39 11.27
CA ASN A 90 25.63 33.09 11.77
C ASN A 90 26.58 32.45 10.73
N GLY A 91 26.25 32.52 9.43
CA GLY A 91 27.13 32.09 8.34
C GLY A 91 27.09 30.59 8.00
N SER A 92 26.12 29.86 8.55
CA SER A 92 25.82 28.48 8.17
C SER A 92 24.50 28.42 7.39
N THR A 93 24.28 27.38 6.60
CA THR A 93 23.03 27.19 5.83
C THR A 93 22.28 25.98 6.36
N TYR A 94 20.99 26.13 6.66
CA TYR A 94 20.09 25.02 6.97
C TYR A 94 19.23 24.68 5.76
N CYS A 95 19.19 23.40 5.40
CA CYS A 95 18.24 22.88 4.43
C CYS A 95 16.95 22.51 5.17
N THR A 96 15.83 23.14 4.80
CA THR A 96 14.49 22.80 5.28
C THR A 96 13.66 22.27 4.12
N TYR A 97 12.79 21.30 4.38
CA TYR A 97 11.87 20.74 3.41
C TYR A 97 10.47 21.26 3.67
N VAL A 98 9.84 21.88 2.66
CA VAL A 98 8.51 22.47 2.79
C VAL A 98 7.53 21.79 1.84
N LEU A 99 6.37 21.39 2.36
CA LEU A 99 5.29 20.83 1.55
C LEU A 99 4.84 21.86 0.52
N THR A 100 4.79 21.47 -0.75
CA THR A 100 4.36 22.33 -1.85
C THR A 100 3.23 21.67 -2.65
N ASP A 101 2.19 22.44 -2.98
CA ASP A 101 1.03 21.96 -3.75
C ASP A 101 1.31 21.82 -5.26
N LYS A 102 2.43 22.35 -5.75
CA LYS A 102 2.86 22.24 -7.16
C LYS A 102 3.63 20.94 -7.39
N ILE A 103 2.95 19.96 -7.97
CA ILE A 103 3.45 18.57 -8.14
C ILE A 103 3.92 18.29 -9.59
N THR A 104 3.85 19.26 -10.50
CA THR A 104 4.18 19.07 -11.93
C THR A 104 5.68 19.09 -12.21
N ASP A 105 6.37 20.11 -11.72
CA ASP A 105 7.77 20.40 -12.04
C ASP A 105 8.61 20.33 -10.78
N TRP A 106 9.68 19.55 -10.79
CA TRP A 106 10.47 19.31 -9.59
C TRP A 106 11.91 19.77 -9.77
N ASP A 107 12.49 20.24 -8.66
CA ASP A 107 13.86 20.72 -8.63
C ASP A 107 14.79 19.67 -8.02
N GLN A 108 16.06 19.70 -8.42
CA GLN A 108 17.06 18.75 -7.95
C GLN A 108 17.24 18.82 -6.43
N GLY A 109 17.07 17.67 -5.75
CA GLY A 109 17.13 17.56 -4.30
C GLY A 109 15.79 17.73 -3.58
N ASP A 110 14.67 17.88 -4.30
CA ASP A 110 13.33 17.76 -3.73
C ASP A 110 13.01 16.30 -3.38
N ILE A 111 12.10 16.10 -2.42
CA ILE A 111 11.66 14.77 -1.98
C ILE A 111 10.21 14.55 -2.42
N ILE A 112 9.97 13.47 -3.17
CA ILE A 112 8.62 12.94 -3.43
C ILE A 112 8.26 11.95 -2.33
N GLU A 113 7.04 12.06 -1.80
CA GLU A 113 6.45 11.08 -0.89
C GLU A 113 5.12 10.61 -1.48
N VAL A 114 4.96 9.30 -1.61
CA VAL A 114 3.74 8.64 -2.08
C VAL A 114 3.19 7.80 -0.95
N ASP A 115 1.96 8.11 -0.55
CA ASP A 115 1.22 7.45 0.51
C ASP A 115 0.00 6.74 -0.12
N VAL A 116 -0.07 5.42 0.04
CA VAL A 116 -1.13 4.56 -0.50
C VAL A 116 -1.84 3.85 0.63
N GLN A 117 -3.09 4.26 0.87
CA GLN A 117 -3.94 3.75 1.95
C GLN A 117 -5.12 2.98 1.37
N ALA A 118 -5.34 1.74 1.80
CA ALA A 118 -6.54 1.01 1.43
C ALA A 118 -7.76 1.58 2.16
N ILE A 119 -8.80 1.94 1.40
CA ILE A 119 -10.06 2.48 1.92
C ILE A 119 -10.80 1.40 2.73
N ASP A 120 -10.79 0.15 2.23
CA ASP A 120 -11.50 -0.97 2.84
C ASP A 120 -10.64 -2.23 2.94
N HIS A 121 -11.04 -3.11 3.85
CA HIS A 121 -10.51 -4.46 3.96
C HIS A 121 -10.94 -5.29 2.75
N THR A 122 -10.01 -6.06 2.20
CA THR A 122 -10.33 -7.02 1.14
C THR A 122 -11.36 -8.04 1.66
N THR A 123 -12.20 -8.61 0.78
CA THR A 123 -13.20 -9.63 1.14
C THR A 123 -12.55 -10.81 1.87
N ALA A 124 -11.33 -11.12 1.47
CA ALA A 124 -10.38 -12.01 2.09
C ALA A 124 -10.13 -11.71 3.59
N GLN A 125 -9.78 -10.47 3.91
CA GLN A 125 -9.58 -10.01 5.30
C GLN A 125 -10.87 -10.02 6.09
N LYS A 126 -12.01 -9.65 5.49
CA LYS A 126 -13.31 -9.71 6.16
C LYS A 126 -13.67 -11.13 6.58
N LEU A 127 -13.41 -12.13 5.73
CA LEU A 127 -13.58 -13.55 6.07
C LEU A 127 -12.59 -14.00 7.15
N ALA A 128 -11.32 -13.61 7.06
CA ALA A 128 -10.32 -13.95 8.07
C ALA A 128 -10.65 -13.36 9.46
N VAL A 129 -11.14 -12.11 9.49
CA VAL A 129 -11.63 -11.44 10.71
C VAL A 129 -12.86 -12.16 11.27
N TYR A 130 -13.80 -12.57 10.40
CA TYR A 130 -15.00 -13.29 10.84
C TYR A 130 -14.67 -14.65 11.47
N PHE A 131 -13.80 -15.45 10.84
CA PHE A 131 -13.49 -16.80 11.31
C PHE A 131 -12.47 -16.84 12.44
N ASN A 132 -11.39 -16.06 12.37
CA ASN A 132 -10.28 -16.14 13.33
C ASN A 132 -10.25 -14.99 14.33
N LYS A 133 -11.10 -13.95 14.16
CA LYS A 133 -11.01 -12.68 14.91
C LYS A 133 -9.62 -12.04 14.85
N VAL A 134 -8.79 -12.43 13.89
CA VAL A 134 -7.47 -11.83 13.67
C VAL A 134 -7.69 -10.61 12.78
N SER A 135 -7.60 -9.43 13.40
CA SER A 135 -7.62 -8.16 12.68
C SER A 135 -6.30 -7.97 11.97
N THR A 136 -6.28 -8.16 10.65
CA THR A 136 -5.14 -7.76 9.84
C THR A 136 -5.19 -6.24 9.64
N PRO A 137 -4.07 -5.53 9.84
CA PRO A 137 -4.04 -4.09 9.63
C PRO A 137 -4.33 -3.77 8.15
N LYS A 138 -5.01 -2.63 7.94
CA LYS A 138 -5.26 -2.10 6.61
C LYS A 138 -3.93 -1.91 5.89
N LEU A 139 -3.97 -2.01 4.56
CA LEU A 139 -2.81 -1.78 3.71
C LEU A 139 -2.49 -0.28 3.74
N ASP A 140 -1.31 0.06 4.25
CA ASP A 140 -0.80 1.42 4.38
C ASP A 140 0.69 1.36 4.00
N PHE A 141 1.03 2.03 2.90
CA PHE A 141 2.39 2.07 2.37
C PHE A 141 2.79 3.51 2.09
N GLN A 142 3.91 3.90 2.68
CA GLN A 142 4.53 5.18 2.46
C GLN A 142 5.92 4.95 1.86
N LEU A 143 6.17 5.52 0.70
CA LEU A 143 7.46 5.48 0.02
C LEU A 143 7.91 6.90 -0.32
N ALA A 144 9.19 7.18 -0.10
CA ALA A 144 9.77 8.47 -0.43
C ALA A 144 11.03 8.30 -1.28
N GLY A 145 11.23 9.22 -2.22
CA GLY A 145 12.40 9.28 -3.10
C GLY A 145 12.91 10.72 -3.21
N MET A 146 14.22 10.90 -3.37
CA MET A 146 14.83 12.20 -3.60
C MET A 146 15.18 12.32 -5.08
N ILE A 147 14.79 13.43 -5.70
CA ILE A 147 15.05 13.71 -7.11
C ILE A 147 16.52 13.98 -7.36
N ARG A 148 17.05 13.37 -8.42
CA ARG A 148 18.47 13.36 -8.77
C ARG A 148 18.82 14.37 -9.85
#